data_AF-A0AB37ZXE1-F1
#
_entry.id   AF-A0AB37ZXE1-F1
#
_cell.length_a   1.000
_cell.length_b   1.000
_cell.length_c   1.000
_cell.angle_alpha   90.00
_cell.angle_beta   90.00
_cell.angle_gamma   90.00
#
_symmetry.space_group_name_H-M   'P 1'
#
loop_
_entity.id
_entity.type
_entity.pdbx_description
1 polymer ?
#
loop_
_entity_poly.entity_id
_entity_poly.type
_entity_poly.pdbx_seq_one_letter_code
_entity_poly.pdbx_strand_id
1 'polypeptide(L)'
;MNDPDIFKNPCGVCGKKSATRLCDFIIDYHSTIFYRDFQDFKNQGRLETCDLPMCDGCATEHVGHDFCPQHEKLFHQLKLTDEKQIKAQFRQKARYLFESKEG
;
A
#
# COMPACT_ATOMS: atom_id res chain seq x y z
N MET A 1 11.98 -8.16 -8.89
CA MET A 1 12.10 -8.71 -10.26
C MET A 1 10.80 -8.34 -10.95
N ASN A 2 10.80 -7.36 -11.85
CA ASN A 2 9.57 -6.92 -12.54
C ASN A 2 9.30 -7.92 -13.67
N ASP A 3 8.27 -8.76 -13.52
CA ASP A 3 7.83 -9.67 -14.58
C ASP A 3 7.19 -8.85 -15.72
N PRO A 4 7.78 -8.82 -16.93
CA PRO A 4 7.23 -8.07 -18.05
C PRO A 4 5.88 -8.60 -18.54
N ASP A 5 5.47 -9.81 -18.13
CA ASP A 5 4.22 -10.44 -18.54
C ASP A 5 3.05 -10.22 -17.56
N ILE A 6 3.26 -9.48 -16.46
CA ILE A 6 2.21 -9.20 -15.46
C ILE A 6 0.95 -8.57 -16.09
N PHE A 7 1.12 -7.79 -17.17
CA PHE A 7 0.04 -7.11 -17.89
C PHE A 7 -0.58 -7.92 -19.04
N LYS A 8 -0.11 -9.16 -19.30
CA LYS A 8 -0.83 -10.10 -20.18
C LYS A 8 -2.07 -10.68 -19.49
N ASN A 9 -2.14 -10.59 -18.16
CA ASN A 9 -3.26 -11.11 -17.41
C ASN A 9 -4.53 -10.28 -17.64
N PRO A 10 -5.71 -10.92 -17.72
CA PRO A 10 -6.97 -10.20 -17.75
C PRO A 10 -7.13 -9.42 -16.44
N CYS A 11 -7.83 -8.28 -16.50
CA CYS A 11 -8.20 -7.51 -15.33
C CYS A 11 -8.95 -8.41 -14.32
N GLY A 12 -8.42 -8.54 -13.11
CA GLY A 12 -9.00 -9.35 -12.03
C GLY A 12 -10.32 -8.82 -11.47
N VAL A 13 -10.75 -7.62 -11.90
CA VAL A 13 -12.04 -7.02 -11.51
C VAL A 13 -13.12 -7.29 -12.55
N CYS A 14 -12.87 -6.92 -13.82
CA CYS A 14 -13.89 -7.02 -14.86
C CYS A 14 -13.73 -8.22 -15.80
N GLY A 15 -12.55 -8.83 -15.88
CA GLY A 15 -12.22 -9.93 -16.78
C GLY A 15 -12.24 -9.60 -18.29
N LYS A 16 -12.60 -8.37 -18.67
CA LYS A 16 -12.90 -7.99 -20.07
C LYS A 16 -11.71 -7.38 -20.82
N LYS A 17 -10.80 -6.72 -20.10
CA LYS A 17 -9.67 -5.97 -20.65
C LYS A 17 -8.37 -6.53 -20.07
N SER A 18 -7.26 -6.38 -20.78
CA SER A 18 -5.93 -6.62 -20.21
C SER A 18 -5.67 -5.69 -19.04
N ALA A 19 -4.94 -6.18 -18.05
CA ALA A 19 -4.49 -5.35 -16.95
C ALA A 19 -3.42 -4.35 -17.44
N THR A 20 -3.49 -3.13 -16.92
CA THR A 20 -2.53 -2.04 -17.16
C THR A 20 -1.99 -1.47 -15.85
N ARG A 21 -2.63 -1.79 -14.72
CA ARG A 21 -2.34 -1.33 -13.35
C ARG A 21 -2.29 -2.50 -12.37
N LEU A 22 -1.69 -2.28 -11.21
CA LEU A 22 -1.72 -3.18 -10.06
C LEU A 22 -2.33 -2.44 -8.86
N CYS A 23 -2.89 -3.18 -7.90
CA CYS A 23 -3.43 -2.58 -6.69
C CYS A 23 -2.33 -2.36 -5.65
N ASP A 24 -2.02 -1.11 -5.35
CA ASP A 24 -0.91 -0.70 -4.45
C ASP A 24 -1.28 -0.71 -2.96
N PHE A 25 -2.48 -1.16 -2.60
CA PHE A 25 -2.93 -1.20 -1.21
C PHE A 25 -2.08 -2.20 -0.40
N ILE A 26 -1.48 -1.74 0.70
CA ILE A 26 -0.67 -2.58 1.60
C ILE A 26 -1.58 -3.51 2.39
N ILE A 27 -1.36 -4.82 2.27
CA ILE A 27 -2.13 -5.85 2.95
C ILE A 27 -1.38 -6.45 4.15
N ASP A 28 -0.06 -6.37 4.20
CA ASP A 28 0.73 -6.87 5.32
C ASP A 28 2.05 -6.13 5.53
N TYR A 29 2.56 -6.20 6.76
CA TYR A 29 3.87 -5.71 7.19
C TYR A 29 4.70 -6.89 7.69
N HIS A 30 5.68 -7.32 6.90
CA HIS A 30 6.54 -8.43 7.25
C HIS A 30 7.72 -7.96 8.11
N SER A 31 7.97 -8.69 9.21
CA SER A 31 9.21 -8.56 9.98
C SER A 31 10.19 -9.66 9.59
N THR A 32 11.44 -9.28 9.40
CA THR A 32 12.53 -10.22 9.13
C THR A 32 12.91 -10.98 10.39
N ILE A 33 12.68 -12.29 10.39
CA ILE A 33 12.93 -13.16 11.55
C ILE A 33 14.40 -13.60 11.62
N PHE A 34 15.10 -13.66 10.49
CA PHE A 34 16.53 -14.03 10.43
C PHE A 34 17.28 -13.24 9.36
N TYR A 35 18.48 -12.77 9.70
CA TYR A 35 19.44 -12.22 8.74
C TYR A 35 20.86 -12.63 9.11
N ARG A 36 21.67 -12.98 8.10
CA ARG A 36 23.11 -13.21 8.25
C ARG A 36 23.93 -11.92 8.08
N ASP A 37 23.38 -10.94 7.38
CA ASP A 37 24.02 -9.64 7.11
C ASP A 37 23.04 -8.49 7.42
N PHE A 38 23.56 -7.48 8.11
CA PHE A 38 22.83 -6.27 8.47
C PHE A 38 22.46 -5.40 7.24
N GLN A 39 23.23 -5.48 6.15
CA GLN A 39 22.90 -4.78 4.91
C GLN A 39 21.67 -5.39 4.23
N ASP A 40 21.56 -6.71 4.23
CA ASP A 40 20.38 -7.40 3.70
C ASP A 40 19.13 -7.10 4.54
N PHE A 41 19.26 -6.95 5.87
CA PHE A 41 18.16 -6.53 6.75
C PHE A 41 17.60 -5.13 6.42
N LYS A 42 18.45 -4.20 5.97
CA LYS A 42 18.02 -2.83 5.63
C LYS A 42 17.20 -2.77 4.34
N ASN A 43 17.47 -3.66 3.38
CA ASN A 43 16.93 -3.58 2.03
C ASN A 43 15.72 -4.50 1.78
N GLN A 44 15.11 -5.07 2.82
CA GLN A 44 14.01 -6.03 2.63
C GLN A 44 12.70 -5.34 2.32
N GLY A 45 11.92 -5.96 1.42
CA GLY A 45 10.52 -5.61 1.19
C GLY A 45 9.72 -5.93 2.46
N ARG A 46 9.53 -4.92 3.30
CA ARG A 46 8.80 -5.04 4.57
C ARG A 46 7.29 -4.98 4.41
N LEU A 47 6.82 -4.79 3.18
CA LEU A 47 5.43 -4.51 2.86
C LEU A 47 4.99 -5.46 1.76
N GLU A 48 3.80 -6.03 1.93
CA GLU A 48 3.11 -6.77 0.89
C GLU A 48 1.95 -5.92 0.38
N THR A 49 1.88 -5.73 -0.93
CA THR A 49 0.80 -5.02 -1.62
C THR A 49 -0.19 -6.02 -2.22
N CYS A 50 -1.42 -5.58 -2.42
CA CYS A 50 -2.49 -6.42 -2.94
C CYS A 50 -2.17 -6.99 -4.33
N ASP A 51 -1.48 -6.22 -5.17
CA ASP A 51 -1.01 -6.58 -6.51
C ASP A 51 -2.10 -7.13 -7.45
N LEU A 52 -3.38 -6.86 -7.16
CA LEU A 52 -4.48 -7.30 -8.02
C LEU A 52 -4.34 -6.62 -9.39
N PRO A 53 -4.25 -7.37 -10.50
CA PRO A 53 -4.12 -6.79 -11.82
C PRO A 53 -5.43 -6.14 -12.27
N MET A 54 -5.36 -4.89 -12.73
CA MET A 54 -6.53 -4.08 -13.09
C MET A 54 -6.33 -3.37 -14.41
N CYS A 55 -7.40 -3.16 -15.16
CA CYS A 55 -7.39 -2.20 -16.27
C CYS A 55 -7.65 -0.79 -15.72
N ASP A 56 -7.27 0.24 -16.47
CA ASP A 56 -7.44 1.65 -16.08
C ASP A 56 -8.89 2.01 -15.70
N GLY A 57 -9.90 1.35 -16.28
CA GLY A 57 -11.31 1.60 -15.95
C GLY A 57 -11.78 0.97 -14.65
N CYS A 58 -10.99 0.08 -14.04
CA CYS A 58 -11.28 -0.57 -12.76
C CYS A 58 -10.35 -0.12 -11.63
N ALA A 59 -9.31 0.65 -11.95
CA ALA A 59 -8.39 1.22 -10.97
C ALA A 59 -8.88 2.61 -10.55
N THR A 60 -8.75 2.93 -9.26
CA THR A 60 -8.98 4.28 -8.73
C THR A 60 -7.66 4.82 -8.21
N GLU A 61 -7.22 5.96 -8.76
CA GLU A 61 -5.96 6.58 -8.34
C GLU A 61 -6.15 7.44 -7.07
N HIS A 62 -5.29 7.24 -6.09
CA HIS A 62 -5.15 8.08 -4.90
C HIS A 62 -3.69 8.46 -4.69
N VAL A 63 -3.35 9.73 -4.95
CA VAL A 63 -2.01 10.30 -4.67
C VAL A 63 -0.89 9.46 -5.33
N GLY A 64 -1.09 9.07 -6.60
CA GLY A 64 -0.13 8.25 -7.34
C GLY A 64 -0.13 6.74 -7.01
N HIS A 65 -1.11 6.26 -6.23
CA HIS A 65 -1.32 4.84 -5.97
C HIS A 65 -2.63 4.35 -6.57
N ASP A 66 -2.61 3.20 -7.23
CA ASP A 66 -3.79 2.60 -7.87
C ASP A 66 -4.46 1.60 -6.93
N PHE A 67 -5.75 1.79 -6.61
CA PHE A 67 -6.52 0.87 -5.76
C PHE A 67 -7.60 0.12 -6.53
N CYS A 68 -7.84 -1.13 -6.11
CA CYS A 68 -8.99 -1.90 -6.57
C CYS A 68 -10.28 -1.46 -5.88
N PRO A 69 -11.46 -1.78 -6.44
CA PRO A 69 -12.73 -1.31 -5.88
C PRO A 69 -12.98 -1.75 -4.43
N GLN A 70 -12.38 -2.86 -3.99
CA GLN A 70 -12.47 -3.30 -2.60
C GLN A 70 -11.60 -2.43 -1.68
N HIS A 71 -10.35 -2.18 -2.08
CA HIS A 71 -9.41 -1.40 -1.29
C HIS A 71 -9.68 0.10 -1.31
N GLU A 72 -10.28 0.62 -2.39
CA GLU A 72 -10.85 1.98 -2.43
C GLU A 72 -11.90 2.17 -1.33
N LYS A 73 -12.85 1.24 -1.22
CA LYS A 73 -13.91 1.28 -0.18
C LYS A 73 -13.31 1.25 1.21
N LEU A 74 -12.33 0.37 1.45
CA LEU A 74 -11.63 0.29 2.72
C LEU A 74 -10.88 1.59 3.02
N PHE A 75 -10.17 2.15 2.06
CA PHE A 75 -9.45 3.42 2.21
C PHE A 75 -10.38 4.56 2.65
N HIS A 76 -11.59 4.63 2.10
CA HIS A 76 -12.59 5.60 2.54
C HIS A 76 -13.09 5.39 3.97
N GLN A 77 -13.11 4.14 4.45
CA GLN A 77 -13.51 3.79 5.82
C GLN A 77 -12.40 4.04 6.85
N LEU A 78 -11.14 4.11 6.44
CA LEU A 78 -10.00 4.33 7.36
C LEU A 78 -9.92 5.76 7.90
N LYS A 79 -10.65 6.71 7.31
CA LYS A 79 -10.63 8.10 7.80
C LYS A 79 -11.36 8.21 9.14
N LEU A 80 -10.63 8.61 10.16
CA LEU A 80 -11.22 9.00 11.44
C LEU A 80 -12.16 10.18 11.21
N THR A 81 -13.38 10.08 11.74
CA THR A 81 -14.41 11.12 11.65
C THR A 81 -14.66 11.82 12.98
N ASP A 82 -14.28 11.21 14.10
CA ASP A 82 -14.40 11.80 15.43
C ASP A 82 -13.26 12.80 15.71
N GLU A 83 -13.61 14.03 16.08
CA GLU A 83 -12.63 15.09 16.33
C GLU A 83 -11.63 14.77 17.44
N LYS A 84 -12.06 14.08 18.50
CA LYS A 84 -11.17 13.77 19.63
C LYS A 84 -10.12 12.75 19.18
N GLN A 85 -10.54 11.73 18.43
CA GLN A 85 -9.64 10.73 17.83
C GLN A 85 -8.65 11.39 16.86
N ILE A 86 -9.13 12.28 15.99
CA ILE A 86 -8.30 13.04 15.05
C ILE A 86 -7.24 13.85 15.81
N LYS A 87 -7.65 14.65 16.82
CA LYS A 87 -6.74 15.46 17.65
C LYS A 87 -5.71 14.60 18.37
N ALA A 88 -6.11 13.44 18.90
CA ALA A 88 -5.20 12.50 19.55
C ALA A 88 -4.16 11.94 18.56
N GLN A 89 -4.58 11.52 17.37
CA GLN A 89 -3.67 11.03 16.32
C GLN A 89 -2.65 12.10 15.92
N PHE A 90 -3.07 13.35 15.71
CA PHE A 90 -2.17 14.45 15.38
C PHE A 90 -1.11 14.69 16.45
N ARG A 91 -1.50 14.71 17.73
CA ARG A 91 -0.55 14.89 18.85
C ARG A 91 0.49 13.77 18.90
N GLN A 92 0.07 12.52 18.68
CA GLN A 92 0.99 11.39 18.67
C GLN A 92 1.97 11.45 17.49
N LYS A 93 1.49 11.76 16.28
CA LYS A 93 2.34 11.92 15.10
C LYS A 93 3.38 13.04 15.27
N ALA A 94 2.98 14.16 15.88
CA ALA A 94 3.89 15.28 16.15
C ALA A 94 5.06 14.91 17.08
N ARG A 95 4.84 13.99 18.04
CA ARG A 95 5.90 13.49 18.92
C ARG A 95 6.96 12.67 18.16
N TYR A 96 6.53 11.70 17.34
CA TYR A 96 7.45 10.88 16.56
C TYR A 96 8.30 11.68 15.56
N LEU A 97 7.71 12.72 14.96
CA LEU A 97 8.42 13.62 14.04
C LEU A 97 9.51 14.47 14.72
N PHE A 98 9.40 14.68 16.03
CA PHE A 98 10.44 15.34 16.83
C PHE A 98 11.56 14.36 17.18
N GLU A 99 11.22 13.15 17.65
CA GLU A 99 12.20 12.11 18.04
C GLU A 99 13.07 11.63 16.87
N SER A 100 12.51 11.55 15.65
CA SER A 100 13.24 11.11 14.45
C SER A 100 14.21 12.15 13.88
N LYS A 101 14.22 13.39 14.40
CA LYS A 101 15.19 14.44 14.02
C LYS A 101 16.40 14.53 14.95
N GLU A 102 16.37 13.85 16.09
CA GLU A 102 17.43 13.91 17.11
C GLU A 102 18.40 12.71 17.07
N GLY A 103 18.21 11.76 16.13
CA GLY A 103 19.09 10.60 15.92
C GLY A 103 19.70 10.58 14.53
#